data_AF-A0A967ITH9-F1
#
_entry.id   AF-A0A967ITH9-F1
#
_cell.length_a   1.000
_cell.length_b   1.000
_cell.length_c   1.000
_cell.angle_alpha   90.00
_cell.angle_beta   90.00
_cell.angle_gamma   90.00
#
_symmetry.space_group_name_H-M   'P 1'
#
loop_
_entity.id
_entity.type
_entity.pdbx_description
1 polymer ?
#
loop_
_entity_poly.entity_id
_entity_poly.type
_entity_poly.pdbx_seq_one_letter_code
_entity_poly.pdbx_strand_id
1 'polypeptide(L)' 'LSWNGNLYIATGESGTLLSSLDAKKWGSLRSPTREHLFSVTWDGKQFLAVGNNGTLLNSPDGQHWFIRKSPETRHL' A
#
# COMPACT_ATOMS: atom_id res chain seq x y z
N LEU A 1 -7.58 -0.84 -5.79
CA LEU A 1 -7.30 -2.26 -6.08
C LEU A 1 -6.15 -2.31 -7.09
N SER A 2 -5.15 -3.16 -6.86
CA SER A 2 -4.03 -3.38 -7.77
C SER A 2 -3.65 -4.85 -7.82
N TRP A 3 -2.98 -5.30 -8.88
CA TRP A 3 -2.54 -6.68 -9.10
C TRP A 3 -1.13 -6.72 -9.69
N ASN A 4 -0.29 -7.64 -9.23
CA ASN A 4 1.11 -7.77 -9.68
C ASN A 4 1.39 -9.00 -10.56
N GLY A 5 0.37 -9.76 -10.97
CA GLY A 5 0.55 -11.03 -11.68
C GLY A 5 0.21 -12.27 -10.82
N ASN A 6 0.21 -12.14 -9.49
CA ASN A 6 -0.06 -13.25 -8.57
C ASN A 6 -0.92 -12.86 -7.37
N LEU A 7 -0.88 -11.59 -6.96
CA LEU A 7 -1.51 -11.09 -5.74
C LEU A 7 -2.30 -9.81 -6.04
N TYR A 8 -3.53 -9.75 -5.53
CA TYR A 8 -4.35 -8.55 -5.50
C TYR A 8 -4.18 -7.82 -4.17
N ILE A 9 -4.13 -6.49 -4.23
CA ILE A 9 -4.10 -5.61 -3.07
C ILE A 9 -5.27 -4.62 -3.14
N ALA A 10 -6.02 -4.51 -2.05
CA ALA A 10 -7.00 -3.45 -1.85
C ALA A 10 -6.62 -2.57 -0.65
N THR A 11 -6.88 -1.29 -0.78
CA THR A 11 -6.70 -0.26 0.25
C THR A 11 -8.04 0.35 0.62
N GLY A 12 -8.16 0.92 1.82
CA GLY A 12 -9.36 1.64 2.20
C GLY A 12 -9.22 2.45 3.49
N GLU A 13 -10.36 2.66 4.14
CA GLU A 13 -10.47 3.52 5.32
C GLU A 13 -9.68 3.01 6.52
N SER A 14 -9.31 3.93 7.42
CA SER A 14 -8.63 3.59 8.68
C SER A 14 -7.36 2.73 8.51
N GLY A 15 -6.61 2.94 7.42
CA GLY A 15 -5.42 2.16 7.09
C GLY A 15 -5.69 0.76 6.55
N THR A 16 -6.91 0.46 6.10
CA THR A 16 -7.26 -0.88 5.59
C THR A 16 -6.33 -1.31 4.46
N LEU A 17 -5.73 -2.48 4.61
CA LEU A 17 -4.96 -3.19 3.60
C LEU A 17 -5.45 -4.63 3.56
N LEU A 18 -5.87 -5.09 2.39
CA LEU A 18 -6.33 -6.46 2.16
C LEU A 18 -5.53 -7.07 1.01
N SER A 19 -5.29 -8.38 1.09
CA SER A 19 -4.70 -9.16 0.02
C SER A 19 -5.58 -10.33 -0.39
N SER A 20 -5.49 -10.73 -1.66
CA SER A 20 -6.21 -11.87 -2.21
C SER A 20 -5.43 -12.50 -3.36
N LEU A 21 -5.50 -13.83 -3.50
CA LEU A 21 -4.97 -14.53 -4.67
C LEU A 21 -6.00 -14.65 -5.79
N ASP A 22 -7.30 -14.53 -5.48
CA ASP A 22 -8.41 -14.82 -6.39
C ASP A 22 -9.41 -13.67 -6.56
N ALA A 23 -9.16 -12.53 -5.90
CA ALA A 23 -10.05 -11.37 -5.78
C ALA A 23 -11.44 -11.66 -5.20
N LYS A 24 -11.66 -12.85 -4.63
CA LYS A 24 -12.93 -13.29 -4.02
C LYS A 24 -12.80 -13.42 -2.51
N LYS A 25 -11.71 -14.00 -2.02
CA LYS A 25 -11.40 -14.15 -0.60
C LYS A 25 -10.29 -13.19 -0.22
N TRP A 26 -10.53 -12.39 0.81
CA TRP A 26 -9.62 -11.33 1.23
C TRP A 26 -9.10 -11.58 2.63
N GLY A 27 -7.79 -11.45 2.81
CA GLY A 27 -7.12 -11.49 4.11
C GLY A 27 -6.61 -10.11 4.49
N SER A 28 -6.85 -9.70 5.73
CA SER A 28 -6.35 -8.43 6.26
C SER A 28 -4.85 -8.47 6.49
N LEU A 29 -4.17 -7.41 6.07
CA LEU A 29 -2.74 -7.20 6.30
C LEU A 29 -2.52 -6.22 7.45
N ARG A 30 -1.34 -6.31 8.06
CA ARG A 30 -0.91 -5.30 9.03
C ARG A 30 -0.56 -4.01 8.30
N SER A 31 -1.29 -2.94 8.63
CA SER A 31 -0.98 -1.61 8.14
C SER A 31 -0.03 -0.86 9.08
N PRO A 32 0.99 -0.17 8.56
CA PRO A 32 1.87 0.69 9.36
C PRO A 32 1.23 2.04 9.72
N THR A 33 0.03 2.33 9.22
CA THR A 33 -0.71 3.58 9.45
C THR A 33 -2.18 3.31 9.75
N ARG A 34 -2.84 4.30 10.36
CA ARG A 34 -4.30 4.35 10.52
C ARG A 34 -4.97 5.34 9.57
N GLU A 35 -4.18 6.02 8.74
CA GLU A 35 -4.69 7.00 7.77
C GLU A 35 -5.50 6.32 6.67
N HIS A 36 -6.54 7.00 6.17
CA HIS A 36 -7.31 6.52 5.04
C HIS A 36 -6.40 6.39 3.81
N LEU A 37 -6.40 5.22 3.19
CA LEU A 37 -5.65 4.94 1.97
C LEU A 37 -6.60 5.00 0.77
N PHE A 38 -6.34 5.92 -0.15
CA PHE A 38 -7.23 6.22 -1.27
C PHE A 38 -6.95 5.38 -2.51
N SER A 39 -5.68 5.02 -2.72
CA SER A 39 -5.29 4.30 -3.93
C SER A 39 -4.07 3.42 -3.69
N VAL A 40 -3.96 2.40 -4.52
CA VAL A 40 -2.82 1.50 -4.61
C VAL A 40 -2.54 1.16 -6.06
N THR A 41 -1.27 1.10 -6.44
CA THR A 41 -0.80 0.69 -7.77
C THR A 41 0.41 -0.24 -7.67
N TRP A 42 0.69 -0.97 -8.75
CA TRP A 42 1.89 -1.78 -8.92
C TRP A 42 2.75 -1.11 -10.00
N ASP A 43 4.01 -0.79 -9.69
CA ASP A 43 4.92 -0.07 -10.60
C ASP A 43 5.80 -1.01 -11.45
N GLY A 44 5.56 -2.32 -11.40
CA GLY A 44 6.41 -3.34 -12.01
C GLY A 44 7.43 -3.96 -11.03
N LYS A 45 7.64 -3.36 -9.86
CA LYS A 45 8.62 -3.82 -8.85
C LYS A 45 8.06 -3.88 -7.43
N GLN A 46 7.13 -2.99 -7.09
CA GLN A 46 6.51 -2.91 -5.78
C GLN A 46 5.09 -2.34 -5.88
N PHE A 47 4.28 -2.62 -4.86
CA PHE A 47 3.05 -1.89 -4.62
C PHE A 47 3.35 -0.54 -3.97
N LEU A 48 2.60 0.48 -4.38
CA LEU A 48 2.62 1.82 -3.82
C LEU A 48 1.20 2.19 -3.41
N ALA A 49 1.00 2.61 -2.16
CA ALA A 49 -0.28 3.10 -1.67
C ALA A 49 -0.17 4.54 -1.18
N VAL A 50 -1.20 5.34 -1.43
CA VAL A 50 -1.27 6.75 -1.04
C VAL A 50 -2.52 7.03 -0.22
N GLY A 51 -2.43 7.98 0.70
CA GLY A 51 -3.51 8.28 1.62
C GLY A 51 -3.46 9.69 2.24
N ASN A 52 -4.28 9.90 3.26
CA ASN A 52 -4.36 11.15 4.01
C ASN A 52 -3.01 11.59 4.59
N ASN A 53 -2.90 12.89 4.89
CA ASN A 53 -1.75 13.50 5.55
C ASN A 53 -0.41 13.24 4.83
N GLY A 54 -0.45 13.12 3.50
CA GLY A 54 0.74 12.83 2.68
C GLY A 54 1.27 11.40 2.87
N THR A 55 0.45 10.48 3.38
CA THR A 55 0.84 9.08 3.57
C THR A 55 1.23 8.46 2.24
N LEU A 56 2.46 7.94 2.16
CA LEU A 56 2.94 7.10 1.08
C LEU A 56 3.47 5.80 1.70
N LEU A 57 2.95 4.67 1.24
CA LEU A 57 3.42 3.35 1.63
C LEU A 57 3.99 2.62 0.42
N ASN A 58 4.96 1.73 0.64
CA ASN A 58 5.41 0.78 -0.37
C ASN A 58 5.52 -0.64 0.16
N SER A 59 5.40 -1.62 -0.74
CA SER A 59 5.55 -3.04 -0.45
C SER A 59 6.04 -3.81 -1.68
N PRO A 60 7.28 -4.33 -1.67
CA PRO A 60 7.78 -5.16 -2.79
C PRO A 60 7.04 -6.49 -2.95
N ASP A 61 6.55 -7.07 -1.85
CA ASP A 61 5.95 -8.42 -1.81
C ASP A 61 4.43 -8.41 -1.66
N GLY A 62 3.82 -7.24 -1.40
CA GLY A 62 2.40 -7.08 -1.12
C GLY A 62 1.96 -7.59 0.26
N GLN A 63 2.89 -8.03 1.11
CA GLN A 63 2.62 -8.56 2.45
C GLN A 63 3.15 -7.61 3.53
N HIS A 64 4.36 -7.09 3.36
CA HIS A 64 5.01 -6.18 4.29
C HIS A 64 5.00 -4.76 3.75
N TRP A 65 4.42 -3.83 4.51
CA TRP A 65 4.22 -2.45 4.11
C TRP A 65 5.04 -1.49 4.97
N PHE A 66 5.71 -0.55 4.32
CA PHE A 66 6.58 0.43 4.96
C PHE A 66 6.13 1.85 4.63
N ILE A 67 6.17 2.75 5.63
CA ILE A 67 5.95 4.19 5.40
C ILE A 67 7.18 4.74 4.67
N ARG A 68 6.95 5.41 3.55
CA ARG A 68 7.97 6.18 2.84
C ARG A 68 7.90 7.61 3.33
N LYS A 69 8.91 8.01 4.11
CA LYS A 69 9.18 9.42 4.36
C LYS A 69 9.83 10.00 3.11
N SER A 70 9.46 11.22 2.73
CA SER A 70 10.28 11.97 1.79
C SER A 70 11.69 12.09 2.38
N PRO A 71 12.76 11.99 1.59
CA PRO A 71 14.04 12.51 2.03
C PRO A 71 13.79 14.00 2.33
N GLU A 72 14.09 14.44 3.54
CA GLU A 72 14.09 15.86 3.88
C GLU A 72 14.92 16.58 2.82
N THR A 73 14.32 17.57 2.15
CA THR A 73 15.06 18.42 1.22
C THR A 73 16.22 19.02 2.01
N ARG A 74 17.45 18.52 1.81
CA ARG A 74 18.64 19.29 2.14
C ARG A 74 18.60 20.49 1.20
N HIS A 75 18.14 21.62 1.71
CA HIS A 75 18.42 22.91 1.11
C HIS A 75 19.95 23.00 0.94
N LEU A 76 20.40 23.05 -0.31
CA LEU A 76 21.74 23.50 -0.67
C LEU A 76 21.79 25.03 -0.59
#